data_AF-A0A7X8AZC0-F1
#
_entry.id   AF-A0A7X8AZC0-F1
#
_cell.length_a   1.000
_cell.length_b   1.000
_cell.length_c   1.000
_cell.angle_alpha   90.00
_cell.angle_beta   90.00
_cell.angle_gamma   90.00
#
_symmetry.space_group_name_H-M   'P 1'
#
loop_
_entity.id
_entity.type
_entity.pdbx_description
1 polymer ?
#
loop_
_entity_poly.entity_id
_entity_poly.type
_entity_poly.pdbx_seq_one_letter_code
_entity_poly.pdbx_strand_id
1 'polypeptide(L)'
;MSIHPFWQHLKVFLTEHWVSALFLGLTLGTILSAAAMRWWIRRRWKRILDADLQEENELDLPPTTSPKDEAALALLGRLRREIWELPDQELQLSYEVLNQRAVRIIREMAAIYHPEMESPQYEASLHELLRLIERVSGRLMRLASGKPFSFLVNRKLSEYQRFYQMYRIINESPVLQLLRRHPYLQRAARWAMNLKNLGNPLYWAGKELSREGYFLMLRWFTLTYVTQVARESMRLYSGRHFLSEKHRDAALVCYRLFSLARCWGGPTAQEWSYLVGFVAGLSTLEVEGKLQILSRWSRGILPKDLCNQKIQTRYGFRLYREGLNGLLKRDPESPPLKKQLVEAEMNVRE
;
A
#
# COMPACT_ATOMS: atom_id res chain seq x y z
N MET A 1 32.75 -17.52 48.00
CA MET A 1 32.17 -17.48 46.64
C MET A 1 33.28 -17.70 45.64
N SER A 2 33.42 -18.93 45.13
CA SER A 2 34.40 -19.26 44.08
C SER A 2 33.99 -18.56 42.79
N ILE A 3 34.82 -17.60 42.34
CA ILE A 3 34.66 -16.95 41.03
C ILE A 3 34.72 -18.06 39.97
N HIS A 4 33.69 -18.17 39.13
CA HIS A 4 33.58 -19.22 38.13
C HIS A 4 34.87 -19.24 37.27
N PRO A 5 35.50 -20.40 37.02
CA PRO A 5 36.77 -20.49 36.29
C PRO A 5 36.73 -19.80 34.91
N PHE A 6 35.55 -19.71 34.32
CA PHE A 6 35.27 -18.93 33.10
C PHE A 6 35.74 -17.46 33.18
N TRP A 7 35.47 -16.77 34.30
CA TRP A 7 35.85 -15.36 34.46
C TRP A 7 37.35 -15.15 34.61
N GLN A 8 38.07 -16.14 35.15
CA GLN A 8 39.53 -16.10 35.21
C GLN A 8 40.13 -16.24 33.81
N HIS A 9 39.65 -17.20 33.01
CA HIS A 9 40.08 -17.35 31.63
C HIS A 9 39.73 -16.14 30.76
N LEU A 10 38.56 -15.52 30.96
CA LEU A 10 38.18 -14.30 30.24
C LEU A 10 39.11 -13.13 30.59
N LYS A 11 39.46 -12.95 31.87
CA LYS A 11 40.39 -11.90 32.30
C LYS A 11 41.76 -12.08 31.68
N VAL A 12 42.32 -13.29 31.75
CA VAL A 12 43.63 -13.62 31.15
C VAL A 12 43.62 -13.36 29.65
N PHE A 13 42.57 -13.79 28.94
CA PHE A 13 42.42 -13.53 27.51
C PHE A 13 42.34 -12.02 27.17
N LEU A 14 41.59 -11.25 27.95
CA LEU A 14 41.46 -9.81 27.77
C LEU A 14 42.78 -9.07 28.02
N THR A 15 43.59 -9.52 28.99
CA THR A 15 44.87 -8.89 29.32
C THR A 15 45.98 -9.28 28.35
N GLU A 16 46.10 -10.56 27.99
CA GLU A 16 47.18 -11.07 27.12
C GLU A 16 46.90 -10.84 25.63
N HIS A 17 45.62 -10.76 25.24
CA HIS A 17 45.21 -10.63 23.84
C HIS A 17 44.26 -9.45 23.61
N TRP A 18 44.53 -8.30 24.22
CA TRP A 18 43.67 -7.11 24.15
C TRP A 18 43.36 -6.65 22.71
N VAL A 19 44.32 -6.76 21.78
CA VAL A 19 44.10 -6.44 20.35
C VAL A 19 43.08 -7.38 19.71
N SER A 20 43.20 -8.68 19.97
CA SER A 20 42.26 -9.69 19.46
C SER A 20 40.88 -9.51 20.07
N ALA A 21 40.80 -9.17 21.36
CA ALA A 21 39.56 -8.83 22.03
C ALA A 21 38.89 -7.58 21.44
N LEU A 22 39.67 -6.56 21.06
CA LEU A 22 39.17 -5.37 20.39
C LEU A 22 38.56 -5.70 19.02
N PHE A 23 39.27 -6.47 18.18
CA PHE A 23 38.73 -6.90 16.88
C PHE A 23 37.51 -7.80 17.01
N LEU A 24 37.49 -8.70 17.99
CA LEU A 24 36.34 -9.56 18.28
C LEU A 24 35.14 -8.74 18.77
N GLY A 25 35.36 -7.74 19.62
CA GLY A 25 34.34 -6.79 20.04
C GLY A 25 33.78 -5.96 18.88
N LEU A 26 34.65 -5.46 17.99
CA LEU A 26 34.26 -4.70 16.81
C LEU A 26 33.44 -5.55 15.83
N THR A 27 33.86 -6.80 15.59
CA THR A 27 33.14 -7.73 14.70
C THR A 27 31.79 -8.15 15.30
N LEU A 28 31.70 -8.42 16.59
CA LEU A 28 30.42 -8.67 17.26
C LEU A 28 29.50 -7.44 17.23
N GLY A 29 30.05 -6.25 17.51
CA GLY A 29 29.30 -5.00 17.47
C GLY A 29 28.74 -4.69 16.08
N THR A 30 29.51 -4.94 15.02
CA THR A 30 29.05 -4.78 13.63
C THR A 30 28.00 -5.82 13.23
N ILE A 31 28.13 -7.08 13.66
CA ILE A 31 27.11 -8.12 13.44
C ILE A 31 25.81 -7.77 14.16
N LEU A 32 25.89 -7.37 15.43
CA LEU A 32 24.72 -7.00 16.24
C LEU A 32 24.03 -5.75 15.69
N SER A 33 24.80 -4.73 15.28
CA SER A 33 24.22 -3.52 14.69
C SER A 33 23.55 -3.82 13.35
N ALA A 34 24.15 -4.65 12.50
CA ALA A 34 23.54 -5.11 11.25
C ALA A 34 22.26 -5.92 11.51
N ALA A 35 22.26 -6.84 12.48
CA ALA A 35 21.08 -7.62 12.85
C ALA A 35 19.95 -6.75 13.41
N ALA A 36 20.28 -5.80 14.30
CA ALA A 36 19.34 -4.84 14.86
C ALA A 36 18.76 -3.92 13.78
N MET A 37 19.60 -3.41 12.88
CA MET A 37 19.19 -2.60 11.74
C MET A 37 18.24 -3.39 10.82
N ARG A 38 18.56 -4.65 10.51
CA ARG A 38 17.67 -5.53 9.72
C ARG A 38 16.32 -5.74 10.40
N TRP A 39 16.33 -6.07 11.68
CA TRP A 39 15.10 -6.27 12.45
C TRP A 39 14.25 -5.00 12.49
N TRP A 40 14.89 -3.84 12.71
CA TRP A 40 14.24 -2.54 12.72
C TRP A 40 13.66 -2.16 11.35
N ILE A 41 14.42 -2.35 10.26
CA ILE A 41 13.95 -2.14 8.89
C ILE A 41 12.74 -3.03 8.62
N ARG A 42 12.84 -4.35 8.83
CA ARG A 42 11.71 -5.28 8.60
C ARG A 42 10.46 -4.85 9.38
N ARG A 43 10.60 -4.48 10.66
CA ARG A 43 9.48 -4.04 11.50
C ARG A 43 8.93 -2.67 11.09
N ARG A 44 9.78 -1.74 10.65
CA ARG A 44 9.35 -0.42 10.15
C ARG A 44 8.63 -0.56 8.82
N TRP A 45 9.15 -1.37 7.91
CA TRP A 45 8.55 -1.63 6.61
C TRP A 45 7.22 -2.37 6.73
N LYS A 46 7.11 -3.38 7.61
CA LYS A 46 5.83 -4.01 7.91
C LYS A 46 4.81 -2.98 8.40
N ARG A 47 5.21 -2.07 9.28
CA ARG A 47 4.33 -0.97 9.76
C ARG A 47 3.95 0.01 8.67
N ILE A 48 4.88 0.42 7.80
CA ILE A 48 4.58 1.31 6.67
C ILE A 48 3.63 0.62 5.70
N LEU A 49 3.88 -0.64 5.38
CA LEU A 49 2.99 -1.47 4.57
C LEU A 49 1.60 -1.57 5.19
N ASP A 50 1.51 -1.92 6.47
CA ASP A 50 0.23 -2.08 7.15
C ASP A 50 -0.49 -0.71 7.26
N ALA A 51 0.23 0.39 7.49
CA ALA A 51 -0.31 1.74 7.57
C ALA A 51 -0.79 2.28 6.21
N ASP A 52 0.00 2.17 5.14
CA ASP A 52 -0.39 2.56 3.78
C ASP A 52 -1.55 1.70 3.26
N LEU A 53 -1.61 0.43 3.68
CA LEU A 53 -2.76 -0.44 3.40
C LEU A 53 -3.97 -0.05 4.25
N GLN A 54 -3.79 0.45 5.48
CA GLN A 54 -4.85 0.92 6.38
C GLN A 54 -5.26 2.38 6.18
N GLU A 55 -4.54 3.17 5.37
CA GLU A 55 -4.98 4.49 4.88
C GLU A 55 -6.19 4.28 3.95
N GLU A 56 -7.30 3.99 4.60
CA GLU A 56 -8.64 3.86 4.06
C GLU A 56 -9.17 5.27 3.88
N ASN A 57 -9.10 5.81 2.66
CA ASN A 57 -9.94 6.97 2.38
C ASN A 57 -11.39 6.50 2.55
N GLU A 58 -12.15 7.15 3.42
CA GLU A 58 -13.55 6.77 3.65
C GLU A 58 -14.40 6.85 2.37
N LEU A 59 -13.98 7.65 1.38
CA LEU A 59 -14.59 7.72 0.04
C LEU A 59 -14.24 6.52 -0.86
N ASP A 60 -13.19 5.77 -0.51
CA ASP A 60 -12.78 4.53 -1.17
C ASP A 60 -13.45 3.29 -0.54
N LEU A 61 -14.11 3.43 0.61
CA LEU A 61 -14.82 2.35 1.31
C LEU A 61 -16.34 2.40 1.04
N PRO A 62 -17.01 1.24 0.96
CA PRO A 62 -18.47 1.20 0.95
C PRO A 62 -19.02 1.76 2.28
N PRO A 63 -20.14 2.49 2.26
CA PRO A 63 -20.52 3.39 3.34
C PRO A 63 -21.17 2.76 4.57
N THR A 64 -21.31 1.43 4.61
CA THR A 64 -21.73 0.67 5.80
C THR A 64 -21.15 -0.73 5.68
N THR A 65 -20.36 -1.20 6.65
CA THR A 65 -19.81 -2.56 6.63
C THR A 65 -20.97 -3.55 6.76
N SER A 66 -21.43 -4.08 5.62
CA SER A 66 -22.34 -5.23 5.61
C SER A 66 -21.62 -6.43 6.25
N PRO A 67 -22.31 -7.43 6.82
CA PRO A 67 -21.68 -8.70 7.21
C PRO A 67 -20.88 -9.34 6.05
N LYS A 68 -21.33 -9.14 4.80
CA LYS A 68 -20.59 -9.55 3.59
C LYS A 68 -19.28 -8.76 3.41
N ASP A 69 -19.30 -7.46 3.71
CA ASP A 69 -18.10 -6.60 3.63
C ASP A 69 -17.08 -7.00 4.71
N GLU A 70 -17.53 -7.32 5.92
CA GLU A 70 -16.67 -7.82 7.00
C GLU A 70 -16.03 -9.16 6.62
N ALA A 71 -16.81 -10.09 6.04
CA ALA A 71 -16.28 -11.35 5.53
C ALA A 71 -15.26 -11.13 4.40
N ALA A 72 -15.51 -10.20 3.48
CA ALA A 72 -14.57 -9.85 2.41
C ALA A 72 -13.27 -9.23 2.95
N LEU A 73 -13.35 -8.38 3.97
CA LEU A 73 -12.19 -7.80 4.64
C LEU A 73 -11.39 -8.86 5.42
N ALA A 74 -12.09 -9.81 6.07
CA ALA A 74 -11.44 -10.95 6.72
C ALA A 74 -10.71 -11.84 5.70
N LEU A 75 -11.32 -12.10 4.54
CA LEU A 75 -10.70 -12.80 3.42
C LEU A 75 -9.44 -12.06 2.94
N LEU A 76 -9.51 -10.74 2.72
CA LEU A 76 -8.34 -9.93 2.38
C LEU A 76 -7.25 -10.03 3.47
N GLY A 77 -7.62 -10.02 4.74
CA GLY A 77 -6.71 -10.25 5.85
C GLY A 77 -6.01 -11.63 5.80
N ARG A 78 -6.72 -12.69 5.39
CA ARG A 78 -6.15 -14.02 5.16
C ARG A 78 -5.18 -14.02 3.97
N LEU A 79 -5.60 -13.49 2.82
CA LEU A 79 -4.78 -13.43 1.60
C LEU A 79 -3.46 -12.66 1.82
N ARG A 80 -3.49 -11.58 2.60
CA ARG A 80 -2.26 -10.84 2.97
C ARG A 80 -1.33 -11.66 3.86
N ARG A 81 -1.87 -12.42 4.83
CA ARG A 81 -1.07 -13.30 5.70
C ARG A 81 -0.41 -14.42 4.90
N GLU A 82 -1.13 -15.03 3.95
CA GLU A 82 -0.56 -16.03 3.03
C GLU A 82 0.71 -15.48 2.35
N ILE A 83 0.68 -14.25 1.84
CA ILE A 83 1.85 -13.64 1.17
C ILE A 83 3.03 -13.38 2.11
N TRP A 84 2.76 -13.06 3.38
CA TRP A 84 3.81 -12.91 4.39
C TRP A 84 4.51 -14.23 4.72
N GLU A 85 3.76 -15.33 4.68
CA GLU A 85 4.23 -16.68 4.98
C GLU A 85 4.87 -17.37 3.76
N LEU A 86 4.58 -16.89 2.54
CA LEU A 86 5.17 -17.42 1.31
C LEU A 86 6.70 -17.36 1.36
N PRO A 87 7.38 -18.50 1.08
CA PRO A 87 8.81 -18.54 0.89
C PRO A 87 9.24 -17.58 -0.23
N ASP A 88 10.44 -17.00 -0.09
CA ASP A 88 11.01 -16.10 -1.11
C ASP A 88 11.12 -16.78 -2.50
N GLN A 89 11.20 -18.11 -2.55
CA GLN A 89 11.21 -18.95 -3.76
C GLN A 89 9.89 -18.93 -4.55
N GLU A 90 8.78 -18.63 -3.89
CA GLU A 90 7.43 -18.67 -4.45
C GLU A 90 6.92 -17.26 -4.80
N LEU A 91 7.63 -16.23 -4.33
CA LEU A 91 7.42 -14.85 -4.76
C LEU A 91 7.96 -14.67 -6.18
N GLN A 92 7.15 -15.04 -7.17
CA GLN A 92 7.43 -14.85 -8.58
C GLN A 92 6.60 -13.70 -9.17
N LEU A 93 7.25 -12.85 -9.96
CA LEU A 93 6.59 -11.84 -10.79
C LEU A 93 6.53 -12.35 -12.24
N SER A 94 5.66 -13.32 -12.48
CA SER A 94 5.28 -13.74 -13.84
C SER A 94 3.85 -13.31 -14.12
N TYR A 95 3.57 -13.01 -15.39
CA TYR A 95 2.22 -12.68 -15.84
C TYR A 95 1.21 -13.76 -15.42
N GLU A 96 1.58 -15.02 -15.58
CA GLU A 96 0.71 -16.15 -15.27
C GLU A 96 0.42 -16.28 -13.78
N VAL A 97 1.42 -16.15 -12.91
CA VAL A 97 1.23 -16.20 -11.45
C VAL A 97 0.37 -15.04 -10.96
N LEU A 98 0.57 -13.84 -11.50
CA LEU A 98 -0.25 -12.68 -11.14
C LEU A 98 -1.70 -12.86 -11.60
N ASN A 99 -1.91 -13.31 -12.84
CA ASN A 99 -3.25 -13.55 -13.38
C ASN A 99 -4.00 -14.64 -12.60
N GLN A 100 -3.36 -15.79 -12.36
CA GLN A 100 -3.94 -16.87 -11.56
C GLN A 100 -4.34 -16.38 -10.16
N ARG A 101 -3.49 -15.57 -9.54
CA ARG A 101 -3.76 -14.99 -8.22
C ARG A 101 -4.94 -14.02 -8.27
N ALA A 102 -5.03 -13.16 -9.28
CA ALA A 102 -6.17 -12.26 -9.44
C ALA A 102 -7.48 -13.01 -9.67
N VAL A 103 -7.49 -14.00 -10.56
CA VAL A 103 -8.69 -14.83 -10.82
C VAL A 103 -9.14 -15.54 -9.55
N ARG A 104 -8.22 -16.10 -8.76
CA ARG A 104 -8.52 -16.70 -7.45
C ARG A 104 -9.19 -15.70 -6.51
N ILE A 105 -8.62 -14.50 -6.38
CA ILE A 105 -9.15 -13.45 -5.50
C ILE A 105 -10.54 -13.01 -5.94
N ILE A 106 -10.73 -12.75 -7.24
CA ILE A 106 -12.02 -12.35 -7.81
C ILE A 106 -13.08 -13.41 -7.51
N ARG A 107 -12.76 -14.69 -7.74
CA ARG A 107 -13.67 -15.81 -7.45
C ARG A 107 -14.02 -15.90 -5.96
N GLU A 108 -13.02 -15.87 -5.07
CA GLU A 108 -13.25 -15.94 -3.62
C GLU A 108 -14.06 -14.73 -3.12
N MET A 109 -13.82 -13.54 -3.66
CA MET A 109 -14.59 -12.34 -3.33
C MET A 109 -16.03 -12.42 -3.83
N ALA A 110 -16.23 -12.83 -5.09
CA ALA A 110 -17.57 -12.96 -5.68
C ALA A 110 -18.45 -13.93 -4.88
N ALA A 111 -17.87 -15.05 -4.43
CA ALA A 111 -18.57 -16.06 -3.64
C ALA A 111 -19.09 -15.54 -2.28
N ILE A 112 -18.47 -14.49 -1.72
CA ILE A 112 -18.98 -13.84 -0.49
C ILE A 112 -20.23 -13.02 -0.77
N TYR A 113 -20.28 -12.38 -1.93
CA TYR A 113 -21.38 -11.47 -2.30
C TYR A 113 -22.56 -12.19 -2.94
N HIS A 114 -22.32 -13.25 -3.70
CA HIS A 114 -23.33 -14.02 -4.43
C HIS A 114 -23.21 -15.52 -4.16
N PRO A 115 -23.35 -15.98 -2.89
CA PRO A 115 -23.17 -17.39 -2.52
C PRO A 115 -24.21 -18.33 -3.15
N GLU A 116 -25.35 -17.82 -3.58
CA GLU A 116 -26.43 -18.55 -4.22
C GLU A 116 -26.15 -18.93 -5.69
N MET A 117 -25.17 -18.28 -6.32
CA MET A 117 -24.87 -18.48 -7.74
C MET A 117 -23.86 -19.61 -7.94
N GLU A 118 -24.07 -20.45 -8.96
CA GLU A 118 -23.16 -21.56 -9.29
C GLU A 118 -21.77 -21.04 -9.70
N SER A 119 -21.74 -19.89 -10.38
CA SER A 119 -20.50 -19.23 -10.80
C SER A 119 -20.50 -17.74 -10.44
N PRO A 120 -20.28 -17.41 -9.15
CA PRO A 120 -20.40 -16.03 -8.63
C PRO A 120 -19.53 -15.02 -9.39
N GLN A 121 -18.36 -15.45 -9.88
CA GLN A 121 -17.45 -14.57 -10.63
C GLN A 121 -18.05 -13.98 -11.91
N TYR A 122 -19.10 -14.60 -12.48
CA TYR A 122 -19.75 -14.16 -13.72
C TYR A 122 -20.98 -13.27 -13.49
N GLU A 123 -21.29 -12.93 -12.24
CA GLU A 123 -22.30 -11.89 -11.94
C GLU A 123 -21.88 -10.50 -12.43
N ALA A 124 -20.57 -10.27 -12.54
CA ALA A 124 -20.03 -9.05 -13.10
C ALA A 124 -20.07 -9.07 -14.64
N SER A 125 -20.55 -7.98 -15.24
CA SER A 125 -20.48 -7.80 -16.69
C SER A 125 -19.03 -7.63 -17.16
N LEU A 126 -18.78 -7.93 -18.45
CA LEU A 126 -17.45 -7.75 -19.07
C LEU A 126 -16.95 -6.30 -18.91
N HIS A 127 -17.83 -5.32 -19.04
CA HIS A 127 -17.50 -3.91 -18.88
C HIS A 127 -17.00 -3.58 -17.48
N GLU A 128 -17.65 -4.12 -16.46
CA GLU A 128 -17.24 -3.90 -15.07
C GLU A 128 -15.94 -4.61 -14.73
N LEU A 129 -15.69 -5.79 -15.32
CA LEU A 129 -14.41 -6.49 -15.19
C LEU A 129 -13.26 -5.71 -15.85
N LEU A 130 -13.48 -5.13 -17.02
CA LEU A 130 -12.50 -4.26 -17.68
C LEU A 130 -12.21 -3.01 -16.83
N ARG A 131 -13.23 -2.40 -16.23
CA ARG A 131 -13.06 -1.28 -15.28
C ARG A 131 -12.31 -1.70 -14.02
N LEU A 132 -12.52 -2.90 -13.51
CA LEU A 132 -11.73 -3.44 -12.39
C LEU A 132 -10.26 -3.49 -12.79
N ILE A 133 -9.93 -4.05 -13.97
CA ILE A 133 -8.55 -4.13 -14.46
C ILE A 133 -7.93 -2.73 -14.60
N GLU A 134 -8.65 -1.77 -15.18
CA GLU A 134 -8.19 -0.39 -15.33
C GLU A 134 -7.89 0.25 -13.97
N ARG A 135 -8.81 0.14 -13.00
CA ARG A 135 -8.65 0.70 -11.65
C ARG A 135 -7.49 0.08 -10.90
N VAL A 136 -7.37 -1.25 -10.94
CA VAL A 136 -6.25 -1.97 -10.32
C VAL A 136 -4.93 -1.51 -10.94
N SER A 137 -4.85 -1.46 -12.26
CA SER A 137 -3.64 -1.03 -12.99
C SER A 137 -3.26 0.42 -12.67
N GLY A 138 -4.23 1.34 -12.69
CA GLY A 138 -4.01 2.75 -12.36
C GLY A 138 -3.57 2.96 -10.92
N ARG A 139 -4.18 2.27 -9.94
CA ARG A 139 -3.74 2.31 -8.54
C ARG A 139 -2.33 1.75 -8.38
N LEU A 140 -2.04 0.62 -9.01
CA LEU A 140 -0.70 0.03 -8.95
C LEU A 140 0.34 0.98 -9.53
N MET A 141 0.10 1.58 -10.71
CA MET A 141 1.00 2.55 -11.34
C MET A 141 1.29 3.77 -10.46
N ARG A 142 0.27 4.30 -9.77
CA ARG A 142 0.47 5.41 -8.82
C ARG A 142 1.36 5.02 -7.65
N LEU A 143 1.10 3.89 -7.01
CA LEU A 143 1.92 3.40 -5.89
C LEU A 143 3.35 3.09 -6.35
N ALA A 144 3.47 2.51 -7.54
CA ALA A 144 4.71 2.24 -8.26
C ALA A 144 5.54 3.50 -8.53
N SER A 145 4.90 4.63 -8.88
CA SER A 145 5.60 5.89 -9.19
C SER A 145 6.24 6.56 -7.96
N GLY A 146 5.81 6.21 -6.74
CA GLY A 146 6.38 6.73 -5.50
C GLY A 146 7.77 6.16 -5.19
N LYS A 147 8.65 6.95 -4.57
CA LYS A 147 9.91 6.41 -4.02
C LYS A 147 9.62 5.57 -2.77
N PRO A 148 10.31 4.45 -2.54
CA PRO A 148 11.41 3.88 -3.35
C PRO A 148 10.95 2.89 -4.44
N PHE A 149 9.64 2.77 -4.70
CA PHE A 149 9.07 1.75 -5.59
C PHE A 149 9.28 2.02 -7.07
N SER A 150 9.57 3.27 -7.45
CA SER A 150 9.88 3.64 -8.83
C SER A 150 11.07 2.87 -9.41
N PHE A 151 12.01 2.40 -8.56
CA PHE A 151 13.13 1.56 -8.99
C PHE A 151 12.69 0.18 -9.50
N LEU A 152 11.54 -0.34 -9.08
CA LEU A 152 11.04 -1.62 -9.57
C LEU A 152 10.40 -1.47 -10.95
N VAL A 153 9.59 -0.44 -11.10
CA VAL A 153 8.69 -0.27 -12.25
C VAL A 153 9.49 -0.03 -13.53
N ASN A 154 10.63 0.63 -13.38
CA ASN A 154 11.53 0.94 -14.49
C ASN A 154 12.43 -0.24 -14.88
N ARG A 155 12.39 -1.37 -14.16
CA ARG A 155 13.15 -2.58 -14.52
C ARG A 155 12.34 -3.50 -15.41
N LYS A 156 13.03 -4.17 -16.33
CA LYS A 156 12.40 -5.13 -17.23
C LYS A 156 12.00 -6.40 -16.47
N LEU A 157 10.83 -6.96 -16.75
CA LEU A 157 10.39 -8.26 -16.20
C LEU A 157 11.42 -9.39 -16.41
N SER A 158 12.16 -9.35 -17.52
CA SER A 158 13.24 -10.30 -17.79
C SER A 158 14.40 -10.22 -16.79
N GLU A 159 14.67 -9.06 -16.19
CA GLU A 159 15.67 -8.92 -15.13
C GLU A 159 15.20 -9.63 -13.86
N TYR A 160 13.92 -9.49 -13.50
CA TYR A 160 13.30 -10.22 -12.39
C TYR A 160 13.39 -11.73 -12.59
N GLN A 161 13.08 -12.20 -13.80
CA GLN A 161 13.19 -13.61 -14.15
C GLN A 161 14.64 -14.11 -14.08
N ARG A 162 15.61 -13.32 -14.55
CA ARG A 162 17.05 -13.67 -14.44
C ARG A 162 17.50 -13.77 -12.97
N PHE A 163 17.09 -12.83 -12.12
CA PHE A 163 17.38 -12.89 -10.68
C PHE A 163 16.77 -14.14 -10.05
N TYR A 164 15.52 -14.46 -10.40
CA TYR A 164 14.83 -15.65 -9.92
C TYR A 164 15.53 -16.94 -10.37
N GLN A 165 15.86 -17.06 -11.66
CA GLN A 165 16.55 -18.22 -12.23
C GLN A 165 17.94 -18.39 -11.61
N MET A 166 18.70 -17.32 -11.47
CA MET A 166 20.01 -17.34 -10.81
C MET A 166 19.89 -17.85 -9.37
N TYR A 167 18.90 -17.33 -8.64
CA TYR A 167 18.63 -17.76 -7.27
C TYR A 167 18.23 -19.24 -7.19
N ARG A 168 17.37 -19.69 -8.11
CA ARG A 168 16.95 -21.09 -8.21
C ARG A 168 18.14 -22.00 -8.51
N ILE A 169 18.94 -21.68 -9.53
CA ILE A 169 20.15 -22.43 -9.90
C ILE A 169 21.11 -22.53 -8.72
N ILE A 170 21.34 -21.43 -7.99
CA ILE A 170 22.21 -21.44 -6.81
C ILE A 170 21.64 -22.38 -5.74
N ASN A 171 20.36 -22.26 -5.41
CA ASN A 171 19.72 -23.06 -4.36
C ASN A 171 19.58 -24.54 -4.71
N GLU A 172 19.35 -24.86 -5.98
CA GLU A 172 19.16 -26.22 -6.48
C GLU A 172 20.50 -26.90 -6.82
N SER A 173 21.61 -26.17 -6.92
CA SER A 173 22.89 -26.76 -7.31
C SER A 173 23.30 -27.92 -6.38
N PRO A 174 23.75 -29.06 -6.95
CA PRO A 174 24.13 -30.23 -6.16
C PRO A 174 25.27 -29.92 -5.19
N VAL A 175 26.14 -28.96 -5.52
CA VAL A 175 27.18 -28.44 -4.63
C VAL A 175 26.57 -27.79 -3.39
N LEU A 176 25.51 -26.99 -3.53
CA LEU A 176 24.88 -26.31 -2.40
C LEU A 176 24.01 -27.27 -1.58
N GLN A 177 23.42 -28.28 -2.22
CA GLN A 177 22.75 -29.39 -1.53
C GLN A 177 23.75 -30.25 -0.73
N LEU A 178 24.93 -30.54 -1.29
CA LEU A 178 26.03 -31.25 -0.62
C LEU A 178 26.59 -30.42 0.54
N LEU A 179 26.76 -29.10 0.35
CA LEU A 179 27.13 -28.17 1.42
C LEU A 179 26.06 -28.12 2.52
N ARG A 180 24.77 -28.15 2.20
CA ARG A 180 23.69 -28.20 3.19
C ARG A 180 23.72 -29.50 4.00
N ARG A 181 24.06 -30.63 3.37
CA ARG A 181 24.25 -31.92 4.06
C ARG A 181 25.46 -31.92 5.00
N HIS A 182 26.48 -31.11 4.70
CA HIS A 182 27.71 -31.02 5.51
C HIS A 182 27.90 -29.60 6.09
N PRO A 183 27.36 -29.31 7.28
CA PRO A 183 27.38 -27.97 7.87
C PRO A 183 28.78 -27.41 8.10
N TYR A 184 29.80 -28.26 8.26
CA TYR A 184 31.21 -27.89 8.40
C TYR A 184 31.82 -27.36 7.09
N LEU A 185 31.55 -28.02 5.96
CA LEU A 185 31.96 -27.55 4.63
C LEU A 185 31.24 -26.25 4.27
N GLN A 186 29.97 -26.12 4.65
CA GLN A 186 29.22 -24.87 4.48
C GLN A 186 29.80 -23.72 5.30
N ARG A 187 30.33 -23.99 6.50
CA ARG A 187 31.04 -23.00 7.31
C ARG A 187 32.37 -22.63 6.67
N ALA A 188 33.17 -23.61 6.24
CA ALA A 188 34.46 -23.38 5.59
C ALA A 188 34.33 -22.61 4.27
N ALA A 189 33.37 -22.97 3.42
CA ALA A 189 33.11 -22.27 2.16
C ALA A 189 32.59 -20.83 2.39
N ARG A 190 31.71 -20.64 3.38
CA ARG A 190 31.31 -19.29 3.82
C ARG A 190 32.52 -18.50 4.32
N TRP A 191 33.39 -19.12 5.13
CA TRP A 191 34.60 -18.49 5.63
C TRP A 191 35.54 -18.07 4.49
N ALA A 192 35.80 -18.95 3.52
CA ALA A 192 36.64 -18.66 2.37
C ALA A 192 36.08 -17.55 1.46
N MET A 193 34.76 -17.56 1.21
CA MET A 193 34.08 -16.49 0.47
C MET A 193 34.05 -15.16 1.24
N ASN A 194 33.93 -15.23 2.57
CA ASN A 194 33.99 -14.07 3.45
C ASN A 194 35.40 -13.48 3.51
N LEU A 195 36.44 -14.33 3.57
CA LEU A 195 37.85 -13.93 3.57
C LEU A 195 38.25 -13.24 2.27
N LYS A 196 37.84 -13.80 1.13
CA LYS A 196 38.15 -13.24 -0.19
C LYS A 196 37.58 -11.83 -0.39
N ASN A 197 36.43 -11.54 0.23
CA ASN A 197 35.71 -10.27 0.06
C ASN A 197 35.71 -9.41 1.32
N LEU A 198 36.50 -9.74 2.34
CA LEU A 198 36.50 -9.06 3.65
C LEU A 198 36.97 -7.61 3.54
N GLY A 199 37.79 -7.29 2.53
CA GLY A 199 38.27 -5.94 2.25
C GLY A 199 37.28 -5.02 1.50
N ASN A 200 36.11 -5.51 1.07
CA ASN A 200 35.12 -4.69 0.35
C ASN A 200 33.80 -4.59 1.13
N PRO A 201 33.68 -3.67 2.10
CA PRO A 201 32.46 -3.48 2.89
C PRO A 201 31.25 -3.06 2.03
N LEU A 202 31.47 -2.40 0.90
CA LEU A 202 30.41 -2.01 -0.05
C LEU A 202 29.84 -3.21 -0.81
N TYR A 203 30.65 -4.23 -1.09
CA TYR A 203 30.18 -5.49 -1.68
C TYR A 203 29.20 -6.24 -0.75
N TRP A 204 29.51 -6.29 0.55
CA TRP A 204 28.65 -6.93 1.55
C TRP A 204 27.36 -6.16 1.78
N ALA A 205 27.45 -4.84 1.91
CA ALA A 205 26.29 -3.97 1.99
C ALA A 205 25.42 -4.14 0.73
N GLY A 206 26.00 -4.02 -0.47
CA GLY A 206 25.27 -4.10 -1.74
C GLY A 206 24.64 -5.47 -2.01
N LYS A 207 25.34 -6.58 -1.74
CA LYS A 207 24.86 -7.93 -2.03
C LYS A 207 23.70 -8.35 -1.12
N GLU A 208 23.79 -8.06 0.16
CA GLU A 208 22.75 -8.46 1.11
C GLU A 208 21.55 -7.49 1.07
N LEU A 209 21.81 -6.17 0.95
CA LEU A 209 20.74 -5.17 0.79
C LEU A 209 20.00 -5.36 -0.54
N SER A 210 20.67 -5.77 -1.62
CA SER A 210 20.00 -5.99 -2.90
C SER A 210 19.13 -7.25 -2.91
N ARG A 211 19.56 -8.37 -2.29
CA ARG A 211 18.76 -9.60 -2.26
C ARG A 211 17.59 -9.51 -1.29
N GLU A 212 17.82 -9.12 -0.03
CA GLU A 212 16.73 -8.96 0.93
C GLU A 212 15.80 -7.82 0.50
N GLY A 213 16.37 -6.71 0.03
CA GLY A 213 15.61 -5.60 -0.53
C GLY A 213 14.76 -6.03 -1.72
N TYR A 214 15.30 -6.84 -2.64
CA TYR A 214 14.54 -7.37 -3.77
C TYR A 214 13.32 -8.20 -3.32
N PHE A 215 13.50 -9.20 -2.46
CA PHE A 215 12.38 -10.03 -2.01
C PHE A 215 11.38 -9.27 -1.15
N LEU A 216 11.86 -8.32 -0.33
CA LEU A 216 10.98 -7.40 0.40
C LEU A 216 10.12 -6.58 -0.56
N MET A 217 10.73 -6.07 -1.63
CA MET A 217 10.05 -5.28 -2.66
C MET A 217 9.06 -6.13 -3.48
N LEU A 218 9.41 -7.38 -3.81
CA LEU A 218 8.49 -8.33 -4.43
C LEU A 218 7.30 -8.65 -3.53
N ARG A 219 7.56 -8.89 -2.24
CA ARG A 219 6.53 -9.16 -1.24
C ARG A 219 5.61 -7.94 -1.09
N TRP A 220 6.17 -6.74 -1.00
CA TRP A 220 5.42 -5.48 -1.02
C TRP A 220 4.53 -5.39 -2.25
N PHE A 221 5.08 -5.59 -3.45
CA PHE A 221 4.31 -5.51 -4.69
C PHE A 221 3.17 -6.53 -4.70
N THR A 222 3.45 -7.76 -4.29
CA THR A 222 2.45 -8.84 -4.24
C THR A 222 1.34 -8.53 -3.24
N LEU A 223 1.68 -8.01 -2.06
CA LEU A 223 0.71 -7.56 -1.05
C LEU A 223 -0.16 -6.43 -1.58
N THR A 224 0.45 -5.44 -2.22
CA THR A 224 -0.25 -4.31 -2.84
C THR A 224 -1.17 -4.79 -3.95
N TYR A 225 -0.67 -5.62 -4.86
CA TYR A 225 -1.43 -6.23 -5.96
C TYR A 225 -2.68 -6.96 -5.45
N VAL A 226 -2.50 -7.88 -4.50
CA VAL A 226 -3.60 -8.63 -3.90
C VAL A 226 -4.59 -7.72 -3.20
N THR A 227 -4.11 -6.70 -2.48
CA THR A 227 -4.98 -5.74 -1.81
C THR A 227 -5.80 -4.93 -2.80
N GLN A 228 -5.20 -4.46 -3.90
CA GLN A 228 -5.92 -3.70 -4.91
C GLN A 228 -6.95 -4.58 -5.64
N VAL A 229 -6.58 -5.78 -6.07
CA VAL A 229 -7.52 -6.71 -6.74
C VAL A 229 -8.67 -7.06 -5.81
N ALA A 230 -8.39 -7.42 -4.56
CA ALA A 230 -9.41 -7.77 -3.57
C ALA A 230 -10.37 -6.61 -3.30
N ARG A 231 -9.86 -5.38 -3.14
CA ARG A 231 -10.68 -4.20 -2.88
C ARG A 231 -11.55 -3.82 -4.07
N GLU A 232 -11.00 -3.83 -5.28
CA GLU A 232 -11.80 -3.53 -6.47
C GLU A 232 -12.81 -4.64 -6.76
N SER A 233 -12.50 -5.90 -6.42
CA SER A 233 -13.47 -7.01 -6.46
C SER A 233 -14.57 -6.84 -5.42
N MET A 234 -14.20 -6.47 -4.19
CA MET A 234 -15.14 -6.17 -3.11
C MET A 234 -16.12 -5.09 -3.54
N ARG A 235 -15.62 -4.00 -4.14
CA ARG A 235 -16.48 -2.97 -4.71
C ARG A 235 -17.38 -3.59 -5.76
N LEU A 236 -16.80 -4.18 -6.81
CA LEU A 236 -17.51 -4.77 -7.95
C LEU A 236 -18.73 -5.59 -7.53
N TYR A 237 -18.55 -6.57 -6.64
CA TYR A 237 -19.62 -7.48 -6.26
C TYR A 237 -20.52 -6.96 -5.12
N SER A 238 -20.10 -5.93 -4.37
CA SER A 238 -20.98 -5.32 -3.36
C SER A 238 -22.13 -4.51 -3.97
N GLY A 239 -22.07 -4.19 -5.27
CA GLY A 239 -23.03 -3.32 -5.96
C GLY A 239 -23.01 -1.85 -5.50
N ARG A 240 -22.19 -1.48 -4.50
CA ARG A 240 -22.12 -0.14 -3.92
C ARG A 240 -20.93 0.63 -4.51
N HIS A 241 -21.17 1.68 -5.31
CA HIS A 241 -20.06 2.28 -6.06
C HIS A 241 -20.04 3.81 -6.22
N PHE A 242 -18.81 4.33 -6.11
CA PHE A 242 -18.28 5.29 -7.07
C PHE A 242 -17.48 4.50 -8.13
N LEU A 243 -18.04 4.29 -9.32
CA LEU A 243 -17.44 3.43 -10.35
C LEU A 243 -16.12 3.96 -10.95
N SER A 244 -15.84 5.27 -10.84
CA SER A 244 -14.63 5.89 -11.41
C SER A 244 -13.97 6.91 -10.48
N GLU A 245 -12.69 7.22 -10.74
CA GLU A 245 -11.98 8.30 -10.03
C GLU A 245 -12.67 9.65 -10.16
N LYS A 246 -13.35 9.89 -11.30
CA LYS A 246 -14.18 11.08 -11.49
C LYS A 246 -15.35 11.12 -10.51
N HIS A 247 -15.96 9.97 -10.22
CA HIS A 247 -17.08 9.88 -9.27
C HIS A 247 -16.58 10.11 -7.84
N ARG A 248 -15.44 9.50 -7.46
CA ARG A 248 -14.77 9.75 -6.18
C ARG A 248 -14.45 11.23 -6.01
N ASP A 249 -13.80 11.83 -7.00
CA ASP A 249 -13.41 13.24 -6.93
C ASP A 249 -14.61 14.17 -6.93
N ALA A 250 -15.68 13.86 -7.68
CA ALA A 250 -16.93 14.62 -7.64
C ALA A 250 -17.53 14.58 -6.22
N ALA A 251 -17.59 13.41 -5.59
CA ALA A 251 -18.05 13.28 -4.20
C ALA A 251 -17.15 14.02 -3.22
N LEU A 252 -15.82 13.92 -3.37
CA LEU A 252 -14.84 14.64 -2.56
C LEU A 252 -15.02 16.16 -2.68
N VAL A 253 -15.23 16.66 -3.89
CA VAL A 253 -15.53 18.06 -4.17
C VAL A 253 -16.79 18.49 -3.45
N CYS A 254 -17.88 17.71 -3.55
CA CYS A 254 -19.10 17.98 -2.81
C CYS A 254 -18.81 18.12 -1.30
N TYR A 255 -18.20 17.12 -0.66
CA TYR A 255 -17.90 17.19 0.78
C TYR A 255 -17.01 18.38 1.14
N ARG A 256 -16.04 18.74 0.30
CA ARG A 256 -15.17 19.89 0.54
C ARG A 256 -15.90 21.21 0.45
N LEU A 257 -16.75 21.41 -0.57
CA LEU A 257 -17.56 22.62 -0.69
C LEU A 257 -18.47 22.78 0.53
N PHE A 258 -19.12 21.71 0.96
CA PHE A 258 -19.95 21.73 2.17
C PHE A 258 -19.14 21.97 3.45
N SER A 259 -18.00 21.31 3.60
CA SER A 259 -17.10 21.52 4.75
C SER A 259 -16.57 22.95 4.80
N LEU A 260 -16.23 23.53 3.65
CA LEU A 260 -15.78 24.91 3.54
C LEU A 260 -16.88 25.88 3.95
N ALA A 261 -18.12 25.63 3.53
CA ALA A 261 -19.28 26.42 3.96
C ALA A 261 -19.48 26.42 5.48
N ARG A 262 -19.15 25.31 6.15
CA ARG A 262 -19.21 25.23 7.61
C ARG A 262 -18.17 26.10 8.31
N CYS A 263 -17.05 26.41 7.67
CA CYS A 263 -16.00 27.24 8.28
C CYS A 263 -16.43 28.70 8.53
N TRP A 264 -17.47 29.20 7.83
CA TRP A 264 -18.01 30.54 8.02
C TRP A 264 -19.42 30.55 8.65
N GLY A 265 -19.77 29.51 9.41
CA GLY A 265 -21.06 29.43 10.11
C GLY A 265 -22.10 28.53 9.45
N GLY A 266 -21.75 27.86 8.34
CA GLY A 266 -22.65 26.96 7.61
C GLY A 266 -23.26 27.62 6.37
N PRO A 267 -23.77 26.79 5.43
CA PRO A 267 -24.37 27.31 4.21
C PRO A 267 -25.68 28.05 4.49
N THR A 268 -25.84 29.25 3.93
CA THR A 268 -27.10 30.00 3.91
C THR A 268 -28.17 29.28 3.07
N ALA A 269 -29.43 29.73 3.11
CA ALA A 269 -30.49 29.11 2.31
C ALA A 269 -30.18 29.11 0.79
N GLN A 270 -29.55 30.18 0.30
CA GLN A 270 -29.16 30.29 -1.12
C GLN A 270 -27.98 29.36 -1.45
N GLU A 271 -27.01 29.26 -0.54
CA GLU A 271 -25.89 28.32 -0.68
C GLU A 271 -26.33 26.86 -0.61
N TRP A 272 -27.29 26.55 0.26
CA TRP A 272 -27.91 25.22 0.33
C TRP A 272 -28.57 24.84 -0.99
N SER A 273 -29.40 25.72 -1.54
CA SER A 273 -30.03 25.51 -2.84
C SER A 273 -28.98 25.28 -3.93
N TYR A 274 -27.92 26.08 -3.93
CA TYR A 274 -26.80 25.90 -4.86
C TYR A 274 -26.08 24.57 -4.66
N LEU A 275 -25.71 24.18 -3.44
CA LEU A 275 -24.98 22.96 -3.15
C LEU A 275 -25.81 21.71 -3.52
N VAL A 276 -27.11 21.71 -3.22
CA VAL A 276 -28.04 20.63 -3.61
C VAL A 276 -28.15 20.57 -5.13
N GLY A 277 -28.35 21.71 -5.79
CA GLY A 277 -28.39 21.79 -7.27
C GLY A 277 -27.08 21.35 -7.91
N PHE A 278 -25.94 21.69 -7.30
CA PHE A 278 -24.62 21.26 -7.72
C PHE A 278 -24.49 19.74 -7.65
N VAL A 279 -24.82 19.11 -6.51
CA VAL A 279 -24.82 17.64 -6.37
C VAL A 279 -25.76 16.98 -7.38
N ALA A 280 -26.99 17.50 -7.51
CA ALA A 280 -27.99 16.95 -8.42
C ALA A 280 -27.56 17.04 -9.89
N GLY A 281 -26.89 18.13 -10.28
CA GLY A 281 -26.40 18.39 -11.62
C GLY A 281 -25.16 17.59 -12.03
N LEU A 282 -24.47 16.93 -11.10
CA LEU A 282 -23.31 16.11 -11.41
C LEU A 282 -23.74 14.84 -12.15
N SER A 283 -23.55 14.80 -13.47
CA SER A 283 -23.82 13.63 -14.31
C SER A 283 -22.89 12.45 -14.02
N THR A 284 -21.75 12.70 -13.39
CA THR A 284 -20.79 11.67 -12.98
C THR A 284 -21.18 10.98 -11.68
N LEU A 285 -22.08 11.53 -10.87
CA LEU A 285 -22.53 10.85 -9.66
C LEU A 285 -23.80 10.06 -9.94
N GLU A 286 -23.82 8.80 -9.51
CA GLU A 286 -25.03 7.98 -9.51
C GLU A 286 -26.04 8.50 -8.48
N VAL A 287 -27.31 8.13 -8.66
CA VAL A 287 -28.42 8.65 -7.84
C VAL A 287 -28.20 8.31 -6.36
N GLU A 288 -27.77 7.08 -6.08
CA GLU A 288 -27.46 6.57 -4.75
C GLU A 288 -26.32 7.38 -4.12
N GLY A 289 -25.26 7.66 -4.88
CA GLY A 289 -24.14 8.49 -4.44
C GLY A 289 -24.56 9.92 -4.11
N LYS A 290 -25.43 10.52 -4.92
CA LYS A 290 -26.02 11.85 -4.66
C LYS A 290 -26.83 11.86 -3.37
N LEU A 291 -27.76 10.91 -3.22
CA LEU A 291 -28.61 10.79 -2.03
C LEU A 291 -27.77 10.56 -0.77
N GLN A 292 -26.72 9.74 -0.86
CA GLN A 292 -25.82 9.48 0.25
C GLN A 292 -25.06 10.74 0.68
N ILE A 293 -24.51 11.51 -0.28
CA ILE A 293 -23.82 12.77 0.00
C ILE A 293 -24.78 13.73 0.72
N LEU A 294 -25.97 13.92 0.17
CA LEU A 294 -26.99 14.82 0.73
C LEU A 294 -27.45 14.36 2.13
N SER A 295 -27.66 13.05 2.32
CA SER A 295 -28.03 12.48 3.61
C SER A 295 -26.92 12.62 4.66
N ARG A 296 -25.64 12.61 4.25
CA ARG A 296 -24.52 12.85 5.17
C ARG A 296 -24.40 14.33 5.52
N TRP A 297 -24.58 15.22 4.54
CA TRP A 297 -24.61 16.66 4.77
C TRP A 297 -25.70 17.08 5.76
N SER A 298 -26.91 16.55 5.62
CA SER A 298 -28.02 16.85 6.52
C SER A 298 -27.75 16.42 7.97
N ARG A 299 -26.92 15.38 8.16
CA ARG A 299 -26.46 14.92 9.48
C ARG A 299 -25.18 15.59 9.96
N GLY A 300 -24.60 16.49 9.17
CA GLY A 300 -23.32 17.13 9.47
C GLY A 300 -22.12 16.17 9.47
N ILE A 301 -22.26 14.98 8.88
CA ILE A 301 -21.22 13.95 8.83
C ILE A 301 -20.32 14.21 7.62
N LEU A 302 -19.02 14.34 7.88
CA LEU A 302 -17.99 14.50 6.86
C LEU A 302 -17.04 13.29 6.86
N PRO A 303 -16.47 12.93 5.69
CA PRO A 303 -15.41 11.94 5.63
C PRO A 303 -14.22 12.31 6.53
N LYS A 304 -13.61 11.31 7.18
CA LYS A 304 -12.36 11.49 7.93
C LYS A 304 -11.26 12.00 7.00
N ASP A 305 -10.39 12.86 7.54
CA ASP A 305 -9.22 13.41 6.86
C ASP A 305 -9.52 14.12 5.53
N LEU A 306 -10.73 14.69 5.39
CA LEU A 306 -11.20 15.36 4.15
C LEU A 306 -10.20 16.38 3.59
N CYS A 307 -9.50 17.11 4.46
CA CYS A 307 -8.48 18.09 4.07
C CYS A 307 -7.26 17.43 3.42
N ASN A 308 -6.87 16.23 3.88
CA ASN A 308 -5.70 15.49 3.39
C ASN A 308 -5.97 14.74 2.08
N GLN A 309 -7.24 14.39 1.80
CA GLN A 309 -7.59 13.63 0.60
C GLN A 309 -7.37 14.46 -0.68
N LYS A 310 -6.47 14.03 -1.57
CA LYS A 310 -6.18 14.78 -2.81
C LYS A 310 -7.22 14.50 -3.90
N ILE A 311 -7.62 15.55 -4.61
CA ILE A 311 -8.32 15.46 -5.89
C ILE A 311 -7.30 14.95 -6.91
N GLN A 312 -7.65 13.92 -7.66
CA GLN A 312 -6.70 13.19 -8.51
C GLN A 312 -6.85 13.54 -9.99
N THR A 313 -8.06 13.92 -10.40
CA THR A 313 -8.44 14.11 -11.80
C THR A 313 -8.57 15.58 -12.15
N ARG A 314 -8.18 15.95 -13.38
CA ARG A 314 -8.42 17.30 -13.94
C ARG A 314 -9.90 17.68 -13.90
N TYR A 315 -10.78 16.70 -14.08
CA TYR A 315 -12.23 16.88 -13.96
C TYR A 315 -12.64 17.32 -12.56
N GLY A 316 -12.14 16.65 -11.52
CA GLY A 316 -12.38 17.02 -10.13
C GLY A 316 -11.88 18.43 -9.80
N PHE A 317 -10.70 18.82 -10.28
CA PHE A 317 -10.19 20.19 -10.08
C PHE A 317 -11.09 21.25 -10.73
N ARG A 318 -11.54 21.00 -11.96
CA ARG A 318 -12.48 21.88 -12.66
C ARG A 318 -13.80 22.01 -11.91
N LEU A 319 -14.36 20.89 -11.47
CA LEU A 319 -15.59 20.88 -10.65
C LEU A 319 -15.41 21.65 -9.35
N TYR A 320 -14.26 21.49 -8.67
CA TYR A 320 -13.99 22.21 -7.43
C TYR A 320 -13.99 23.72 -7.65
N ARG A 321 -13.28 24.19 -8.67
CA ARG A 321 -13.22 25.61 -9.04
C ARG A 321 -14.59 26.17 -9.43
N GLU A 322 -15.38 25.39 -10.17
CA GLU A 322 -16.76 25.75 -10.51
C GLU A 322 -17.64 25.88 -9.25
N GLY A 323 -17.53 24.92 -8.33
CA GLY A 323 -18.20 24.91 -7.04
C GLY A 323 -17.87 26.14 -6.18
N LEU A 324 -16.57 26.46 -6.06
CA LEU A 324 -16.08 27.62 -5.32
C LEU A 324 -16.61 28.94 -5.90
N ASN A 325 -16.55 29.08 -7.23
CA ASN A 325 -17.08 30.25 -7.93
C ASN A 325 -18.59 30.40 -7.75
N GLY A 326 -19.33 29.28 -7.77
CA GLY A 326 -20.77 29.31 -7.56
C GLY A 326 -21.15 29.71 -6.13
N LEU A 327 -20.42 29.22 -5.12
CA LEU A 327 -20.60 29.67 -3.73
C LEU A 327 -20.34 31.17 -3.58
N LEU A 328 -19.28 31.70 -4.20
CA LEU A 328 -18.93 33.12 -4.11
C LEU A 328 -19.98 34.04 -4.76
N LYS A 329 -20.62 33.61 -5.84
CA LYS A 329 -21.62 34.41 -6.56
C LYS A 329 -23.00 34.47 -5.91
N ARG A 330 -23.39 33.42 -5.17
CA ARG A 330 -24.78 33.24 -4.71
C ARG A 330 -25.13 34.03 -3.45
N ASP A 331 -24.15 34.62 -2.78
CA ASP A 331 -24.41 35.44 -1.59
C ASP A 331 -23.42 36.63 -1.57
N PRO A 332 -23.72 37.76 -2.21
CA PRO A 332 -22.81 38.89 -2.29
C PRO A 332 -22.62 39.60 -0.94
N GLU A 333 -23.57 39.47 -0.02
CA GLU A 333 -23.53 40.02 1.35
C GLU A 333 -22.79 39.11 2.33
N SER A 334 -22.19 38.02 1.84
CA SER A 334 -21.44 37.06 2.65
C SER A 334 -20.38 37.72 3.53
N PRO A 335 -20.08 37.11 4.70
CA PRO A 335 -18.98 37.54 5.56
C PRO A 335 -17.66 37.66 4.78
N PRO A 336 -16.81 38.67 5.08
CA PRO A 336 -15.51 38.83 4.43
C PRO A 336 -14.62 37.58 4.57
N LEU A 337 -14.80 36.83 5.66
CA LEU A 337 -14.15 35.54 5.92
C LEU A 337 -14.41 34.51 4.81
N LYS A 338 -15.61 34.47 4.23
CA LYS A 338 -15.93 33.55 3.13
C LYS A 338 -15.07 33.83 1.91
N LYS A 339 -14.97 35.11 1.50
CA LYS A 339 -14.17 35.52 0.34
C LYS A 339 -12.71 35.12 0.54
N GLN A 340 -12.15 35.42 1.71
CA GLN A 340 -10.77 35.05 2.07
C GLN A 340 -10.54 33.53 2.01
N LEU A 341 -11.45 32.72 2.56
CA LEU A 341 -11.31 31.26 2.57
C LEU A 341 -11.45 30.65 1.17
N VAL A 342 -12.38 31.15 0.36
CA VAL A 342 -12.56 30.70 -1.03
C VAL A 342 -11.35 31.07 -1.89
N GLU A 343 -10.85 32.31 -1.77
CA GLU A 343 -9.64 32.76 -2.47
C GLU A 343 -8.40 31.96 -2.04
N ALA A 344 -8.25 31.66 -0.75
CA ALA A 344 -7.18 30.80 -0.25
C ALA A 344 -7.23 29.40 -0.88
N GLU A 345 -8.41 28.77 -0.94
CA GLU A 345 -8.57 27.45 -1.58
C GLU A 345 -8.34 27.48 -3.09
N MET A 346 -8.65 28.59 -3.77
CA MET A 346 -8.34 28.77 -5.19
C MET A 346 -6.83 28.91 -5.45
N ASN A 347 -6.10 29.59 -4.56
CA ASN A 347 -4.67 29.86 -4.72
C ASN A 347 -3.76 28.69 -4.32
N VAL A 348 -4.18 27.82 -3.39
CA VAL A 348 -3.35 26.71 -2.87
C VAL A 348 -3.11 25.58 -3.90
N ARG A 349 -3.79 25.60 -5.06
CA ARG A 349 -3.89 24.42 -5.94
C ARG A 349 -3.67 24.70 -7.44
N GLU A 350 -3.10 25.84 -7.80
CA GLU A 350 -2.39 26.05 -9.08
C GLU A 350 -0.92 25.63 -8.92
#